data_AF-A0A1B6L7T9-F1
#
_entry.id   AF-A0A1B6L7T9-F1
#
_cell.length_a   1.000
_cell.length_b   1.000
_cell.length_c   1.000
_cell.angle_alpha   90.00
_cell.angle_beta   90.00
_cell.angle_gamma   90.00
#
_symmetry.space_group_name_H-M   'P 1'
#
loop_
_entity.id
_entity.type
_entity.pdbx_description
1 polymer ?
#
loop_
_entity_poly.entity_id
_entity_poly.type
_entity_poly.pdbx_seq_one_letter_code
_entity_poly.pdbx_strand_id
1 'polypeptide(L)'
;LPEGQANALLDEVRALFAKSPFHTTENSVAIMEGSDEGLFAWVNINFLLDRLFGKPAQMLAALDLGGGSTQITFPLVDEAQRSKFPSDDVHPMKMFGHQIYVYTHSYLGLGLMAARKAILSMGNPEGATELASECINPINKN
;
A
#
# COMPACT_ATOMS: atom_id res chain seq x y z
N LEU A 1 8.66 15.32 1.96
CA LEU A 1 9.54 16.13 2.85
C LEU A 1 10.94 15.54 2.77
N PRO A 2 12.00 16.34 2.90
CA PRO A 2 13.33 15.81 3.17
C PRO A 2 13.29 14.90 4.41
N GLU A 3 14.09 13.82 4.40
CA GLU A 3 14.08 12.78 5.44
C GLU A 3 14.22 13.36 6.86
N GLY A 4 15.18 14.28 7.06
CA GLY A 4 15.40 14.90 8.37
C GLY A 4 14.18 15.67 8.91
N GLN A 5 13.38 16.28 8.03
CA GLN A 5 12.15 16.96 8.44
C GLN A 5 11.05 15.97 8.80
N ALA A 6 10.93 14.86 8.06
CA ALA A 6 9.97 13.80 8.39
C ALA A 6 10.32 13.15 9.74
N ASN A 7 11.60 12.86 9.98
CA ASN A 7 12.06 12.27 11.22
C ASN A 7 11.82 13.19 12.42
N ALA A 8 12.08 14.50 12.29
CA ALA A 8 11.80 15.45 13.35
C ALA A 8 10.30 15.47 13.75
N LEU A 9 9.39 15.37 12.78
CA LEU A 9 7.95 15.27 13.06
C LEU A 9 7.60 13.94 13.77
N LEU A 10 8.16 12.82 13.32
CA LEU A 10 7.94 11.53 13.95
C LEU A 10 8.46 11.50 15.39
N ASP A 11 9.59 12.16 15.67
CA ASP A 11 10.17 12.25 17.01
C ASP A 11 9.28 13.03 17.98
N GLU A 12 8.67 14.13 17.53
CA GLU A 12 7.68 14.85 18.33
C GLU A 12 6.44 13.98 18.63
N VAL A 13 5.99 13.20 17.65
CA VAL A 13 4.86 12.26 17.83
C VAL A 13 5.25 11.14 18.80
N ARG A 14 6.45 10.57 18.70
CA ARG A 14 6.97 9.57 19.64
C ARG A 14 7.02 10.13 21.07
N ALA A 15 7.52 11.36 21.25
CA ALA A 15 7.61 12.01 22.55
C ALA A 15 6.22 12.26 23.17
N LEU A 16 5.21 12.57 22.34
CA LEU A 16 3.82 12.68 22.76
C LEU A 16 3.29 11.33 23.27
N PHE A 17 3.44 10.27 22.48
CA PHE A 17 2.95 8.94 22.83
C PHE A 17 3.66 8.34 24.05
N ALA A 18 4.96 8.63 24.26
CA ALA A 18 5.72 8.20 25.43
C ALA A 18 5.17 8.78 26.76
N LYS A 19 4.48 9.92 26.70
CA LYS A 19 3.82 10.55 27.85
C LYS A 19 2.35 10.14 27.98
N SER A 20 1.82 9.39 27.01
CA SER A 20 0.43 8.97 26.99
C SER A 20 0.22 7.73 27.87
N PRO A 21 -1.02 7.47 28.34
CA PRO A 21 -1.32 6.24 29.08
C PRO A 21 -1.42 4.99 28.19
N PHE A 22 -1.28 5.14 26.87
CA PHE A 22 -1.40 4.03 25.93
C PHE A 22 -0.10 3.23 25.85
N HIS A 23 -0.23 1.93 25.66
CA HIS A 23 0.92 1.07 25.40
C HIS A 23 1.46 1.34 23.99
N THR A 24 2.73 1.71 23.90
CA THR A 24 3.45 1.91 22.65
C THR A 24 4.80 1.20 22.68
N THR A 25 5.32 0.91 21.50
CA THR A 25 6.65 0.35 21.27
C THR A 25 7.43 1.28 20.35
N GLU A 26 8.71 0.97 20.13
CA GLU A 26 9.59 1.74 19.22
C GLU A 26 9.02 1.80 17.78
N ASN A 27 8.21 0.80 17.39
CA ASN A 27 7.61 0.69 16.06
C ASN A 27 6.17 1.25 15.99
N SER A 28 5.63 1.83 17.07
CA SER A 28 4.27 2.39 17.06
C SER A 28 4.14 3.68 16.24
N VAL A 29 5.26 4.37 15.97
CA VAL A 29 5.29 5.61 15.19
C VAL A 29 6.39 5.51 14.15
N ALA A 30 5.98 5.32 12.90
CA ALA A 30 6.84 5.22 11.73
C ALA A 30 6.09 5.66 10.47
N ILE A 31 6.82 5.88 9.38
CA ILE A 31 6.22 5.91 8.06
C ILE A 31 5.87 4.48 7.68
N MET A 32 4.65 4.26 7.23
CA MET A 32 4.20 2.97 6.73
C MET A 32 4.67 2.81 5.28
N GLU A 33 5.42 1.76 5.01
CA GLU A 33 5.80 1.41 3.65
C GLU A 33 4.60 0.88 2.85
N GLY A 34 4.67 0.97 1.52
CA GLY A 34 3.54 0.58 0.68
C GLY A 34 3.18 -0.91 0.76
N SER A 35 4.15 -1.80 0.98
CA SER A 35 3.88 -3.23 1.21
C SER A 35 3.19 -3.47 2.56
N ASP A 36 3.58 -2.73 3.60
CA ASP A 36 2.91 -2.77 4.91
C ASP A 36 1.46 -2.28 4.80
N GLU A 37 1.22 -1.19 4.06
CA GLU A 37 -0.13 -0.69 3.74
C GLU A 37 -0.99 -1.79 3.10
N GLY A 38 -0.44 -2.48 2.08
CA GLY A 38 -1.12 -3.59 1.41
C GLY A 38 -1.43 -4.77 2.34
N LEU A 39 -0.47 -5.18 3.18
CA LEU A 39 -0.65 -6.24 4.17
C LEU A 39 -1.71 -5.87 5.20
N PHE A 40 -1.66 -4.67 5.77
CA PHE A 40 -2.62 -4.22 6.77
C PHE A 40 -4.02 -4.10 6.19
N ALA A 41 -4.18 -3.59 4.96
CA ALA A 41 -5.46 -3.55 4.26
C ALA A 41 -6.01 -4.97 4.04
N TRP A 42 -5.17 -5.91 3.63
CA TRP A 42 -5.53 -7.32 3.45
C TRP A 42 -5.95 -8.01 4.75
N VAL A 43 -5.20 -7.80 5.83
CA VAL A 43 -5.56 -8.29 7.17
C VAL A 43 -6.91 -7.73 7.59
N ASN A 44 -7.14 -6.43 7.39
CA ASN A 44 -8.37 -5.75 7.78
C ASN A 44 -9.60 -6.37 7.08
N ILE A 45 -9.58 -6.50 5.74
CA ILE A 45 -10.74 -7.06 5.02
C ILE A 45 -11.00 -8.53 5.39
N ASN A 46 -9.94 -9.32 5.58
CA ASN A 46 -10.09 -10.74 5.93
C ASN A 46 -10.50 -10.92 7.40
N PHE A 47 -10.13 -10.00 8.28
CA PHE A 47 -10.61 -9.97 9.66
C PHE A 47 -12.09 -9.63 9.71
N LEU A 48 -12.51 -8.53 9.05
CA LEU A 48 -13.89 -8.06 9.03
C LEU A 48 -14.87 -9.07 8.42
N LEU A 49 -14.38 -9.95 7.54
CA LEU A 49 -15.16 -10.97 6.86
C LEU A 49 -14.95 -12.39 7.44
N ASP A 50 -14.32 -12.50 8.61
CA ASP A 50 -14.10 -13.76 9.33
C ASP A 50 -13.36 -14.83 8.49
N ARG A 51 -12.43 -14.39 7.63
CA ARG A 51 -11.64 -15.24 6.73
C ARG A 51 -10.27 -15.60 7.28
N LEU A 52 -9.73 -14.80 8.21
CA LEU A 52 -8.38 -15.04 8.75
C LEU A 52 -8.25 -16.32 9.58
N PHE A 53 -9.34 -16.83 10.14
CA PHE A 53 -9.37 -18.07 10.91
C PHE A 53 -9.59 -19.31 10.02
N GLY A 54 -9.90 -19.11 8.75
CA GLY A 54 -10.17 -20.17 7.77
C GLY A 54 -8.92 -20.65 7.04
N LYS A 55 -9.14 -21.41 5.96
CA LYS A 55 -8.05 -21.85 5.08
C LYS A 55 -7.55 -20.66 4.24
N PRO A 56 -6.24 -20.54 3.93
CA PRO A 56 -5.72 -19.49 3.05
C PRO A 56 -6.45 -19.38 1.71
N ALA A 57 -6.92 -20.49 1.15
CA ALA A 57 -7.70 -20.53 -0.09
C ALA A 57 -9.08 -19.83 -0.01
N GLN A 58 -9.56 -19.51 1.20
CA GLN A 58 -10.82 -18.78 1.43
C GLN A 58 -10.60 -17.29 1.69
N MET A 59 -9.35 -16.86 1.86
CA MET A 59 -9.02 -15.47 2.09
C MET A 59 -9.13 -14.68 0.78
N LEU A 60 -9.64 -13.45 0.89
CA LEU A 60 -9.82 -12.56 -0.24
C LEU A 60 -8.50 -11.89 -0.64
N ALA A 61 -8.45 -11.38 -1.87
CA ALA A 61 -7.45 -10.41 -2.28
C ALA A 61 -7.89 -9.00 -1.88
N ALA A 62 -6.91 -8.13 -1.60
CA ALA A 62 -7.09 -6.70 -1.41
C ALA A 62 -6.42 -5.94 -2.56
N LEU A 63 -7.14 -4.98 -3.13
CA LEU A 63 -6.61 -4.01 -4.07
C LEU A 63 -6.87 -2.63 -3.48
N ASP A 64 -5.80 -1.90 -3.16
CA ASP A 64 -5.89 -0.55 -2.60
C ASP A 64 -5.38 0.46 -3.63
N LEU A 65 -6.27 1.36 -4.07
CA LEU A 65 -5.94 2.42 -5.02
C LEU A 65 -5.74 3.72 -4.25
N GLY A 66 -4.51 3.96 -3.82
CA GLY A 66 -4.10 5.18 -3.16
C GLY A 66 -3.91 6.35 -4.13
N GLY A 67 -3.41 7.47 -3.60
CA GLY A 67 -3.11 8.65 -4.40
C GLY A 67 -1.84 8.49 -5.25
N GLY A 68 -0.78 7.95 -4.65
CA GLY A 68 0.55 7.80 -5.27
C GLY A 68 0.88 6.39 -5.77
N SER A 69 0.33 5.36 -5.13
CA SER A 69 0.56 3.96 -5.42
C SER A 69 -0.75 3.18 -5.52
N THR A 70 -0.67 1.98 -6.07
CA THR A 70 -1.68 0.93 -5.94
C THR A 70 -1.04 -0.28 -5.28
N GLN A 71 -1.69 -0.87 -4.29
CA GLN A 71 -1.25 -2.09 -3.63
C GLN A 71 -2.11 -3.27 -4.08
N ILE A 72 -1.46 -4.40 -4.36
CA ILE A 72 -2.15 -5.67 -4.67
C ILE A 72 -1.65 -6.72 -3.67
N THR A 73 -2.58 -7.29 -2.91
CA THR A 73 -2.24 -8.23 -1.83
C THR A 73 -3.16 -9.44 -1.83
N PHE A 74 -2.60 -10.66 -1.81
CA PHE A 74 -3.39 -11.90 -1.82
C PHE A 74 -2.65 -13.10 -1.22
N PRO A 75 -3.36 -14.13 -0.72
CA PRO A 75 -2.73 -15.33 -0.17
C PRO A 75 -2.07 -16.20 -1.26
N LEU A 76 -0.91 -16.75 -0.95
CA LEU A 76 -0.21 -17.76 -1.75
C LEU A 76 -0.44 -19.13 -1.12
N VAL A 77 -1.30 -19.95 -1.73
CA VAL A 77 -1.82 -21.18 -1.12
C VAL A 77 -0.83 -22.34 -1.24
N ASP A 78 -0.16 -22.48 -2.39
CA ASP A 78 0.78 -23.56 -2.66
C ASP A 78 2.19 -23.06 -2.95
N GLU A 79 3.17 -23.95 -2.80
CA GLU A 79 4.59 -23.63 -2.97
C GLU A 79 4.96 -23.31 -4.42
N ALA A 80 4.33 -23.97 -5.38
CA ALA A 80 4.55 -23.74 -6.80
C ALA A 80 4.06 -22.35 -7.25
N GLN A 81 3.06 -21.79 -6.57
CA GLN A 81 2.61 -20.42 -6.74
C GLN A 81 3.62 -19.45 -6.11
N ARG A 82 4.11 -19.74 -4.90
CA ARG A 82 5.12 -18.90 -4.23
C ARG A 82 6.37 -18.72 -5.07
N SER A 83 6.87 -19.78 -5.70
CA SER A 83 8.08 -19.73 -6.53
C SER A 83 7.94 -18.91 -7.81
N LYS A 84 6.74 -18.43 -8.16
CA LYS A 84 6.49 -17.57 -9.33
C LYS A 84 6.67 -16.09 -9.04
N PHE A 85 6.73 -15.69 -7.77
CA PHE A 85 6.82 -14.30 -7.35
C PHE A 85 8.23 -13.98 -6.80
N PRO A 86 8.68 -12.72 -6.91
CA PRO A 86 9.91 -12.27 -6.26
C PRO A 86 9.86 -12.54 -4.76
N SER A 87 10.99 -12.94 -4.16
CA SER A 87 11.07 -13.20 -2.72
C SER A 87 10.68 -11.98 -1.88
N ASP A 88 10.99 -10.79 -2.38
CA ASP A 88 10.78 -9.52 -1.67
C ASP A 88 9.30 -9.14 -1.57
N ASP A 89 8.46 -9.71 -2.44
CA ASP A 89 7.00 -9.52 -2.44
C ASP A 89 6.26 -10.63 -1.70
N VAL A 90 6.96 -11.66 -1.19
CA VAL A 90 6.37 -12.82 -0.52
C VAL A 90 6.60 -12.72 0.98
N HIS A 91 5.55 -12.39 1.71
CA HIS A 91 5.61 -12.13 3.15
C HIS A 91 5.08 -13.31 3.97
N PRO A 92 5.92 -13.98 4.77
CA PRO A 92 5.47 -15.00 5.71
C PRO A 92 4.82 -14.34 6.93
N MET A 93 3.57 -14.72 7.24
CA MET A 93 2.83 -14.24 8.41
C MET A 93 2.35 -15.42 9.25
N LYS A 94 2.53 -15.33 10.57
CA LYS A 94 1.97 -16.30 11.52
C LYS A 94 0.73 -15.71 12.18
N MET A 95 -0.44 -16.21 11.82
CA MET A 95 -1.73 -15.72 12.33
C MET A 95 -2.58 -16.89 12.81
N PHE A 96 -3.18 -16.76 13.98
CA PHE A 96 -4.11 -17.75 14.54
C PHE A 96 -3.59 -19.20 14.54
N GLY A 97 -2.28 -19.38 14.74
CA GLY A 97 -1.63 -20.70 14.75
C GLY A 97 -1.24 -21.25 13.37
N HIS A 98 -1.53 -20.53 12.28
CA HIS A 98 -1.21 -20.92 10.92
C HIS A 98 -0.11 -20.03 10.32
N GLN A 99 0.77 -20.66 9.53
CA GLN A 99 1.70 -19.94 8.66
C GLN A 99 1.00 -19.66 7.34
N ILE A 100 0.91 -18.39 6.97
CA ILE A 100 0.32 -17.92 5.71
C ILE A 100 1.43 -17.20 4.95
N TYR A 101 1.50 -17.41 3.65
CA TYR A 101 2.35 -16.62 2.77
C TYR A 101 1.45 -15.68 1.98
N VAL A 102 1.79 -14.40 1.98
CA VAL A 102 0.99 -13.36 1.34
C VAL A 102 1.87 -12.68 0.31
N TYR A 103 1.39 -12.62 -0.93
CA TYR A 103 1.97 -11.72 -1.90
C TYR A 103 1.50 -10.30 -1.57
N THR A 104 2.40 -9.33 -1.48
CA THR A 104 2.04 -7.92 -1.54
C THR A 104 3.05 -7.17 -2.40
N HIS A 105 2.56 -6.21 -3.18
CA HIS A 105 3.43 -5.29 -3.90
C HIS A 105 2.77 -3.92 -4.00
N SER A 106 3.60 -2.88 -3.88
CA SER A 106 3.19 -1.48 -4.02
C SER A 106 3.71 -0.92 -5.34
N TYR A 107 2.80 -0.66 -6.27
CA TYR A 107 3.10 -0.08 -7.57
C TYR A 107 3.11 1.44 -7.47
N LEU A 108 4.25 2.01 -7.08
CA LEU A 108 4.44 3.46 -7.04
C LEU A 108 4.27 4.09 -8.42
N GLY A 109 3.57 5.22 -8.48
CA GLY A 109 3.22 5.90 -9.74
C GLY A 109 1.90 5.42 -10.35
N LEU A 110 1.37 4.28 -9.89
CA LEU A 110 0.08 3.74 -10.34
C LEU A 110 -1.07 4.08 -9.39
N GLY A 111 -0.90 5.00 -8.44
CA GLY A 111 -2.01 5.57 -7.69
C GLY A 111 -2.84 6.53 -8.52
N LEU A 112 -4.06 6.85 -8.08
CA LEU A 112 -5.03 7.63 -8.85
C LEU A 112 -4.48 8.97 -9.37
N MET A 113 -3.81 9.74 -8.50
CA MET A 113 -3.30 11.07 -8.86
C MET A 113 -2.01 10.97 -9.68
N ALA A 114 -1.13 10.04 -9.33
CA ALA A 114 0.11 9.81 -10.07
C ALA A 114 -0.16 9.29 -11.49
N ALA A 115 -1.06 8.30 -11.62
CA ALA A 115 -1.48 7.75 -12.91
C ALA A 115 -2.17 8.81 -13.75
N ARG A 116 -3.06 9.64 -13.17
CA ARG A 116 -3.67 10.76 -13.90
C ARG A 116 -2.61 11.71 -14.43
N LYS A 117 -1.64 12.12 -13.62
CA LYS A 117 -0.54 12.98 -14.08
C LYS A 117 0.21 12.32 -15.24
N ALA A 118 0.57 11.04 -15.12
CA ALA A 118 1.28 10.31 -16.16
C ALA A 118 0.49 10.25 -17.49
N ILE A 119 -0.81 9.96 -17.43
CA ILE A 119 -1.69 9.91 -18.61
C ILE A 119 -1.82 11.30 -19.26
N LEU A 120 -1.99 12.36 -18.47
CA LEU A 120 -2.14 13.71 -18.99
C LEU A 120 -0.83 14.28 -19.56
N SER A 121 0.32 13.89 -19.01
CA SER A 121 1.63 14.31 -19.53
C SER A 121 2.10 13.48 -20.72
N MET A 122 1.51 12.31 -20.98
CA MET A 122 1.92 11.44 -22.08
C MET A 122 1.77 12.16 -23.42
N GLY A 123 2.85 12.17 -24.21
CA GLY A 123 2.88 12.83 -25.52
C GLY A 123 2.97 14.37 -25.48
N ASN A 124 2.96 14.99 -24.29
CA ASN A 124 3.13 16.43 -24.14
C ASN A 124 4.59 16.78 -23.81
N PRO A 125 5.08 17.98 -24.17
CA PRO A 125 6.41 18.43 -23.81
C PRO A 125 6.62 18.49 -22.29
N GLU A 126 7.84 18.21 -21.84
CA GLU A 126 8.19 18.34 -20.43
C GLU A 126 8.07 19.82 -19.98
N GLY A 127 7.40 20.05 -18.85
CA GLY A 127 7.16 21.40 -18.33
C GLY A 127 6.04 22.18 -19.02
N ALA A 128 5.30 21.57 -19.96
CA ALA A 128 4.14 22.21 -20.57
C ALA A 128 3.06 22.54 -19.52
N THR A 129 2.53 23.76 -19.60
CA THR A 129 1.42 24.24 -18.75
C THR A 129 0.06 24.01 -19.37
N GLU A 130 0.02 23.79 -20.68
CA GLU A 130 -1.17 23.39 -21.43
C GLU A 130 -0.98 21.96 -21.91
N LEU A 131 -1.91 21.07 -21.56
CA LEU A 131 -1.83 19.64 -21.88
C LEU A 131 -3.02 19.25 -22.76
N ALA A 132 -2.74 18.56 -23.85
CA ALA A 132 -3.75 17.90 -24.67
C ALA A 132 -3.83 16.42 -24.28
N SER A 133 -5.03 15.92 -23.99
CA SER A 133 -5.25 14.51 -23.68
C SER A 133 -6.65 14.07 -24.08
N GLU A 134 -6.75 12.93 -24.75
CA GLU A 134 -8.02 12.28 -25.10
C GLU A 134 -8.80 11.80 -23.87
N CYS A 135 -8.11 11.65 -22.73
CA CYS A 135 -8.71 11.24 -21.47
C CYS A 135 -9.39 12.39 -20.72
N ILE A 136 -9.36 13.63 -21.24
CA ILE A 136 -10.09 14.77 -20.69
C ILE A 136 -11.38 14.99 -21.47
N ASN A 137 -12.50 14.99 -20.75
CA ASN A 137 -13.79 15.29 -21.34
C ASN A 137 -13.80 16.74 -21.90
N PRO A 138 -14.14 16.93 -23.19
CA PRO A 138 -14.14 18.24 -23.84
C PRO A 138 -15.16 19.24 -23.27
N ILE A 139 -16.11 18.80 -22.43
CA ILE A 139 -17.06 19.67 -21.72
C ILE A 139 -16.39 20.41 -20.56
N ASN A 140 -15.29 19.87 -20.01
CA ASN A 140 -14.55 20.48 -18.91
C ASN A 140 -13.48 21.47 -19.41
N LYS A 141 -13.81 22.27 -20.45
CA LYS A 141 -12.98 23.40 -20.90
C LYS A 141 -13.38 24.64 -20.12
N ASN A 142 -12.70 24.91 -19.01
CA ASN A 142 -12.67 26.23 -18.38
C ASN A 142 -11.38 26.93 -18.79
#